data_AF-A0A1F9CVD6-F1
#
_entry.id   AF-A0A1F9CVD6-F1
#
_cell.length_a   1.000
_cell.length_b   1.000
_cell.length_c   1.000
_cell.angle_alpha   90.00
_cell.angle_beta   90.00
_cell.angle_gamma   90.00
#
_symmetry.space_group_name_H-M   'P 1'
#
loop_
_entity.id
_entity.type
_entity.pdbx_description
1 polymer ?
#
loop_
_entity_poly.entity_id
_entity_poly.type
_entity_poly.pdbx_seq_one_letter_code
_entity_poly.pdbx_strand_id
1 'polypeptide(L)'
;MENRARMLDIASFLDRIDRYDGAGEAKADFRYKALTRALKLLSEREDDRTKALQMLFSDLSIEPVDSATGLKTTGAWEGAFHEGN
;
A
#
# COMPACT_ATOMS: atom_id res chain seq x y z
N MET A 1 18.49 -16.06 -4.34
CA MET A 1 17.72 -14.95 -4.93
C MET A 1 16.95 -14.24 -3.83
N GLU A 2 17.30 -12.99 -3.53
CA GLU A 2 16.65 -12.17 -2.48
C GLU A 2 15.14 -11.97 -2.71
N ASN A 3 14.72 -11.85 -3.97
CA ASN A 3 13.31 -11.68 -4.33
C ASN A 3 12.43 -12.86 -3.91
N ARG A 4 12.98 -14.09 -3.84
CA ARG A 4 12.21 -15.23 -3.33
C ARG A 4 11.81 -15.04 -1.87
N ALA A 5 12.73 -14.54 -1.04
CA ALA A 5 12.44 -14.27 0.38
C ALA A 5 11.38 -13.16 0.51
N ARG A 6 11.55 -12.05 -0.23
CA ARG A 6 10.57 -10.94 -0.25
C ARG A 6 9.16 -11.40 -0.66
N MET A 7 9.05 -12.29 -1.64
CA MET A 7 7.76 -12.87 -2.05
C MET A 7 7.14 -13.74 -0.95
N LEU A 8 7.94 -14.53 -0.23
CA LEU A 8 7.47 -15.34 0.88
C LEU A 8 7.03 -14.47 2.07
N ASP A 9 7.72 -13.37 2.34
CA ASP A 9 7.34 -12.42 3.39
C ASP A 9 5.98 -11.80 3.11
N ILE A 10 5.75 -11.34 1.87
CA ILE A 10 4.46 -10.82 1.42
C ILE A 10 3.36 -11.88 1.55
N ALA A 11 3.60 -13.11 1.09
CA ALA A 11 2.63 -14.19 1.20
C ALA A 11 2.29 -14.49 2.66
N SER A 12 3.29 -14.59 3.53
CA SER A 12 3.09 -14.84 4.96
C SER A 12 2.30 -13.74 5.66
N PHE A 13 2.46 -12.48 5.23
CA PHE A 13 1.66 -11.37 5.72
C PHE A 13 0.19 -11.53 5.30
N LEU A 14 -0.09 -11.83 4.03
CA LEU A 14 -1.45 -12.05 3.54
C LEU A 14 -2.13 -13.22 4.26
N ASP A 15 -1.43 -14.34 4.46
CA ASP A 15 -1.91 -15.50 5.21
C ASP A 15 -2.26 -15.16 6.67
N ARG A 16 -1.56 -14.19 7.28
CA ARG A 16 -1.86 -13.72 8.63
C ARG A 16 -3.10 -12.84 8.66
N ILE A 17 -3.31 -12.00 7.66
CA ILE A 17 -4.53 -11.19 7.53
C ILE A 17 -5.73 -12.10 7.32
N ASP A 18 -5.61 -13.12 6.47
CA ASP A 18 -6.73 -14.03 6.18
C ASP A 18 -7.13 -14.91 7.37
N ARG A 19 -6.19 -15.23 8.26
CA ARG A 19 -6.44 -15.99 9.50
C ARG A 19 -6.80 -15.13 10.70
N TYR A 20 -6.77 -13.81 10.57
CA TYR A 20 -7.11 -12.90 11.66
C TYR A 20 -8.62 -12.80 11.81
N ASP A 21 -9.14 -12.87 13.05
CA ASP A 21 -10.58 -12.77 13.32
C ASP A 21 -11.19 -11.45 12.80
N GLY A 22 -10.40 -10.37 12.79
CA GLY A 22 -10.77 -9.07 12.22
C GLY A 22 -10.38 -8.91 10.74
N ALA A 23 -10.28 -9.99 9.96
CA ALA A 23 -9.85 -9.94 8.56
C ALA A 23 -10.64 -8.91 7.72
N GLY A 24 -11.94 -8.76 7.96
CA GLY A 24 -12.76 -7.75 7.28
C GLY A 24 -12.28 -6.33 7.53
N GLU A 25 -12.02 -5.97 8.78
CA GLU A 25 -11.51 -4.65 9.18
C GLU A 25 -10.09 -4.44 8.66
N ALA A 26 -9.23 -5.45 8.78
CA ALA A 26 -7.86 -5.41 8.30
C ALA A 26 -7.79 -5.22 6.77
N LYS A 27 -8.71 -5.83 6.01
CA LYS A 27 -8.83 -5.66 4.56
C LYS A 27 -9.44 -4.32 4.17
N ALA A 28 -10.21 -3.69 5.07
CA ALA A 28 -10.78 -2.36 4.85
C ALA A 28 -9.75 -1.24 5.04
N ASP A 29 -8.66 -1.47 5.77
CA ASP A 29 -7.56 -0.53 5.99
C ASP A 29 -6.92 -0.07 4.66
N PHE A 30 -6.67 1.23 4.52
CA PHE A 30 -6.12 1.81 3.30
C PHE A 30 -4.72 1.28 2.96
N ARG A 31 -3.92 0.87 3.95
CA ARG A 31 -2.59 0.29 3.72
C ARG A 31 -2.68 -1.09 3.09
N TYR A 32 -3.67 -1.89 3.50
CA TYR A 32 -3.94 -3.19 2.86
C TYR A 32 -4.42 -3.01 1.42
N LYS A 33 -5.33 -2.06 1.19
CA LYS A 33 -5.78 -1.67 -0.16
C LYS A 33 -4.62 -1.19 -1.04
N ALA A 34 -3.67 -0.43 -0.48
CA ALA A 34 -2.46 -0.01 -1.18
C ALA A 34 -1.57 -1.18 -1.56
N LEU A 35 -1.29 -2.09 -0.63
CA LEU A 35 -0.48 -3.28 -0.91
C LEU A 35 -1.11 -4.15 -2.01
N THR A 36 -2.41 -4.42 -1.93
CA THR A 36 -3.09 -5.26 -2.94
C THR A 36 -3.10 -4.60 -4.31
N ARG A 37 -3.29 -3.27 -4.39
CA ARG A 37 -3.14 -2.51 -5.64
C ARG A 37 -1.71 -2.53 -6.18
N ALA A 38 -0.71 -2.46 -5.31
CA ALA A 38 0.71 -2.57 -5.67
C ALA A 38 1.03 -3.94 -6.30
N LEU A 39 0.53 -5.03 -5.71
CA LEU A 39 0.72 -6.39 -6.23
C LEU A 39 0.07 -6.55 -7.62
N LYS A 40 -1.13 -5.99 -7.80
CA LYS A 40 -1.79 -5.96 -9.11
C LYS A 40 -0.97 -5.18 -10.15
N LEU A 41 -0.51 -3.97 -9.82
CA LEU A 41 0.33 -3.15 -10.69
C LEU A 41 1.64 -3.85 -11.08
N LEU A 42 2.27 -4.56 -10.14
CA LEU A 42 3.48 -5.34 -10.41
C LEU A 42 3.24 -6.44 -11.46
N SER A 43 2.07 -7.09 -11.40
CA SER A 43 1.71 -8.18 -12.30
C SER A 43 1.23 -7.71 -13.67
N GLU A 44 0.56 -6.56 -13.76
CA GLU A 44 -0.10 -6.11 -14.99
C GLU A 44 0.76 -5.17 -15.85
N ARG A 45 1.67 -4.41 -15.26
CA ARG A 45 2.52 -3.48 -16.01
C ARG A 45 3.73 -4.21 -16.57
N GLU A 46 4.17 -3.84 -17.76
CA GLU A 46 5.38 -4.37 -18.40
C GLU A 46 6.61 -3.48 -18.13
N ASP A 47 6.41 -2.17 -18.02
CA ASP A 47 7.40 -1.13 -17.76
C ASP A 47 7.02 -0.23 -16.56
N ASP A 48 7.94 0.65 -16.15
CA ASP A 48 7.75 1.68 -15.13
C ASP A 48 7.16 1.22 -13.78
N ARG A 49 7.24 -0.08 -13.46
CA ARG A 49 6.72 -0.66 -12.21
C ARG A 49 7.18 0.12 -10.97
N THR A 50 8.47 0.45 -10.91
CA THR A 50 9.05 1.21 -9.79
C THR A 50 8.40 2.59 -9.66
N LYS A 51 8.24 3.32 -10.76
CA LYS A 51 7.58 4.64 -10.76
C LYS A 51 6.12 4.51 -10.35
N ALA A 52 5.40 3.52 -10.89
CA ALA A 52 4.00 3.28 -10.54
C ALA A 52 3.82 2.97 -9.06
N LEU A 53 4.70 2.14 -8.48
CA LEU A 53 4.70 1.84 -7.04
C LEU A 53 5.04 3.07 -6.20
N GLN A 54 6.07 3.83 -6.60
CA GLN A 54 6.44 5.06 -5.91
C GLN A 54 5.25 6.02 -5.83
N MET A 55 4.60 6.27 -6.96
CA MET A 55 3.45 7.18 -7.03
C MET A 55 2.25 6.67 -6.24
N LEU A 56 2.03 5.35 -6.19
CA LEU A 56 0.95 4.77 -5.39
C LEU A 56 1.13 4.99 -3.88
N PHE A 57 2.36 4.93 -3.39
CA PHE A 57 2.64 5.04 -1.95
C PHE A 57 2.93 6.47 -1.49
N SER A 58 3.19 7.40 -2.41
CA SER A 58 3.49 8.79 -2.10
C SER A 58 2.24 9.61 -1.79
N ASP A 59 2.38 10.54 -0.85
CA ASP A 59 1.50 11.70 -0.75
C ASP A 59 1.76 12.62 -1.94
N LEU A 60 0.72 12.91 -2.72
CA LEU A 60 0.80 13.74 -3.91
C LEU A 60 0.22 15.15 -3.69
N SER A 61 -0.12 15.50 -2.44
CA SER A 61 -0.56 16.84 -2.10
C SER A 61 0.55 17.86 -2.40
N ILE A 62 0.15 18.97 -3.01
CA ILE A 62 1.03 20.11 -3.32
C ILE A 62 0.90 21.21 -2.27
N GLU A 63 -0.19 21.20 -1.53
CA GLU A 63 -0.43 22.15 -0.44
C GLU A 63 0.32 21.67 0.82
N PRO A 64 1.15 22.52 1.42
CA PRO A 64 1.85 22.17 2.64
C PRO A 64 0.86 21.98 3.79
N VAL A 65 1.13 20.99 4.65
CA VAL A 65 0.41 20.85 5.91
C VAL A 65 0.78 22.00 6.86
N ASP A 66 -0.20 22.54 7.58
CA ASP A 66 0.00 23.63 8.54
C ASP A 66 1.00 23.27 9.65
N SER A 67 1.10 21.98 10.01
CA SER A 67 2.12 21.44 10.91
C SER A 67 2.38 19.97 10.62
N ALA A 68 3.66 19.58 10.68
CA ALA A 68 4.08 18.19 10.62
C ALA A 68 3.99 17.45 11.97
N THR A 69 3.60 18.15 13.04
CA THR A 69 3.58 17.57 14.39
C THR A 69 2.47 16.51 14.47
N GLY A 70 2.87 15.27 14.76
CA GLY A 70 1.95 14.13 14.86
C GLY A 70 1.72 13.37 13.56
N LEU A 71 2.26 13.83 12.42
CA LEU A 71 2.28 13.03 11.20
C LEU A 71 3.16 11.78 11.42
N LYS A 72 2.67 10.64 10.91
CA LYS A 72 3.36 9.36 10.94
C LYS A 72 3.53 8.83 9.53
N THR A 73 4.69 8.25 9.26
CA THR A 73 4.89 7.47 8.04
C THR A 73 4.18 6.13 8.18
N THR A 74 3.08 5.96 7.44
CA THR A 74 2.23 4.75 7.47
C THR A 74 2.54 3.77 6.35
N GLY A 75 3.40 4.16 5.39
CA GLY A 75 3.80 3.35 4.24
C GLY A 75 2.79 3.32 3.08
N ALA A 76 1.70 4.07 3.19
CA ALA A 76 0.74 4.34 2.13
C ALA A 76 0.09 5.70 2.36
N TRP A 77 -0.50 6.27 1.33
CA TRP A 77 -1.24 7.52 1.43
C TRP A 77 -2.74 7.25 1.28
N GLU A 78 -3.53 7.63 2.29
CA GLU A 78 -4.98 7.40 2.30
C GLU A 78 -5.69 8.19 1.18
N GLY A 79 -5.18 9.39 0.85
CA GLY A 79 -5.71 10.21 -0.24
C GLY A 79 -5.72 9.54 -1.60
N ALA A 80 -4.87 8.53 -1.84
CA ALA A 80 -4.89 7.74 -3.07
C ALA A 80 -6.16 6.88 -3.24
N PHE A 81 -6.97 6.72 -2.20
CA PHE A 81 -8.17 5.87 -2.19
C PHE A 81 -9.47 6.68 -2.02
N HIS A 82 -9.41 8.01 -1.92
CA HIS A 82 -10.55 8.90 -1.65
C HIS A 82 -11.03 9.68 -2.89
N GLU A 83 -10.69 9.28 -4.12
CA GLU A 83 -11.31 9.83 -5.33
C GLU A 83 -12.64 9.14 -5.62
N GLY A 84 -13.75 9.81 -5.29
CA GLY A 84 -15.10 9.46 -5.72
C GLY A 84 -16.13 9.31 -4.59
N ASN A 85 -16.64 10.44 -4.09
CA ASN A 85 -18.02 10.57 -3.62
C ASN A 85 -18.56 11.94 -4.06
#